data_AF-A0A9E2PK90-F1
#
_entry.id   AF-A0A9E2PK90-F1
#
_cell.length_a   1.000
_cell.length_b   1.000
_cell.length_c   1.000
_cell.angle_alpha   90.00
_cell.angle_beta   90.00
_cell.angle_gamma   90.00
#
_symmetry.space_group_name_H-M   'P 1'
#
loop_
_entity.id
_entity.type
_entity.pdbx_description
1 polymer ?
#
loop_
_entity_poly.entity_id
_entity_poly.type
_entity_poly.pdbx_seq_one_letter_code
_entity_poly.pdbx_strand_id
1 'polypeptide(L)' 'MDYLKDVDPRVYKAVAGELERERGTINLIASENFTPLAVLQAQGSVMTNKYAEGYPGRRWYDGCEYVDVV' A
#
# COMPACT_ATOMS: atom_id res chain seq x y z
N MET A 1 -6.41 9.79 -5.00
CA MET A 1 -6.89 8.56 -5.69
C MET A 1 -7.61 8.91 -7.00
N ASP A 2 -7.37 10.09 -7.56
CA ASP A 2 -8.20 10.62 -8.65
C ASP A 2 -8.07 9.82 -9.94
N TYR A 3 -6.88 9.32 -10.25
CA TYR A 3 -6.70 8.43 -11.40
C TYR A 3 -7.49 7.12 -11.29
N LEU A 4 -7.56 6.51 -10.09
CA LEU A 4 -8.37 5.31 -9.87
C LEU A 4 -9.87 5.60 -10.01
N LYS A 5 -10.32 6.78 -9.58
CA LYS A 5 -11.71 7.21 -9.75
C LYS A 5 -12.13 7.26 -11.20
N ASP A 6 -11.23 7.67 -12.09
CA ASP A 6 -11.50 7.79 -13.53
C ASP A 6 -11.42 6.43 -14.24
N VAL A 7 -10.40 5.62 -13.92
CA VAL A 7 -10.17 4.31 -14.55
C VAL A 7 -11.14 3.24 -14.05
N ASP A 8 -11.39 3.18 -12.74
CA ASP A 8 -12.34 2.24 -12.13
C ASP A 8 -13.19 2.94 -11.04
N PRO A 9 -14.27 3.63 -11.44
CA PRO A 9 -15.17 4.32 -10.51
C PRO A 9 -15.85 3.39 -9.51
N ARG A 10 -15.99 2.09 -9.82
CA ARG A 10 -16.65 1.13 -8.93
C ARG A 10 -15.74 0.78 -7.77
N VAL A 11 -14.48 0.45 -8.05
CA VAL A 11 -13.47 0.17 -7.01
C VAL A 11 -13.23 1.42 -6.16
N TYR A 12 -13.09 2.59 -6.78
CA TYR A 12 -12.96 3.85 -6.05
C TYR A 12 -14.10 4.07 -5.04
N LYS A 13 -15.36 3.89 -5.48
CA LYS A 13 -16.53 4.04 -4.60
C LYS A 13 -16.52 3.06 -3.43
N ALA A 14 -16.09 1.82 -3.66
CA ALA A 14 -15.98 0.82 -2.61
C ALA A 14 -14.94 1.22 -1.55
N VAL A 15 -13.74 1.64 -1.98
CA VAL A 15 -12.67 2.08 -1.06
C VAL A 15 -13.09 3.33 -0.28
N ALA A 16 -13.71 4.31 -0.94
CA ALA A 16 -14.19 5.52 -0.28
C ALA A 16 -15.30 5.22 0.74
N GLY A 17 -16.23 4.31 0.40
CA GLY A 17 -17.27 3.86 1.32
C GLY A 17 -16.71 3.15 2.55
N GLU A 18 -15.68 2.33 2.38
CA GLU A 18 -15.03 1.64 3.50
C GLU A 18 -14.33 2.62 4.45
N LEU A 19 -13.63 3.63 3.91
CA LEU A 19 -13.02 4.67 4.74
C LEU A 19 -14.05 5.41 5.60
N GLU A 20 -15.21 5.74 5.04
CA GLU A 20 -16.28 6.39 5.80
C GLU A 20 -16.91 5.44 6.83
N ARG A 21 -17.03 4.13 6.51
CA ARG A 21 -17.45 3.11 7.47
C ARG A 21 -16.47 3.05 8.65
N GLU A 22 -15.17 2.95 8.40
CA GLU A 22 -14.13 2.90 9.43
C GLU A 22 -14.18 4.13 10.34
N ARG A 23 -14.29 5.34 9.76
CA ARG A 23 -14.40 6.60 10.52
C ARG A 23 -15.67 6.69 11.37
N GLY A 24 -16.76 6.11 10.90
CA GLY A 24 -18.04 6.08 11.60
C GLY A 24 -18.22 4.93 12.59
N THR A 25 -17.27 4.00 12.68
CA THR A 25 -17.40 2.76 13.46
C THR A 25 -16.43 2.72 14.63
N ILE A 26 -16.94 2.40 15.83
CA ILE A 26 -16.08 2.00 16.94
C ILE A 26 -15.63 0.56 16.69
N ASN A 27 -14.35 0.38 16.38
CA ASN A 27 -13.79 -0.95 16.16
C ASN A 27 -13.32 -1.57 17.49
N LEU A 28 -13.86 -2.74 17.83
CA LEU A 28 -13.54 -3.50 19.05
C LEU A 28 -12.82 -4.83 18.74
N ILE A 29 -12.41 -5.05 17.50
CA ILE A 29 -11.69 -6.25 17.09
C ILE A 29 -10.25 -6.12 17.56
N ALA A 30 -9.84 -6.96 18.51
CA ALA A 30 -8.56 -6.85 19.20
C ALA A 30 -7.32 -6.95 18.29
N SER A 31 -7.45 -7.56 17.12
CA SER A 31 -6.36 -7.74 16.15
C SER A 31 -6.32 -6.69 15.04
N GLU A 32 -7.34 -5.84 14.94
CA GLU A 32 -7.39 -4.79 13.93
C GLU A 32 -6.77 -3.48 14.44
N ASN A 33 -6.29 -2.65 13.51
CA ASN A 33 -5.65 -1.39 13.85
C ASN A 33 -5.73 -0.40 12.68
N PHE A 34 -5.49 0.88 12.96
CA PHE A 34 -5.37 1.92 11.95
C PHE A 34 -3.89 2.30 11.78
N THR A 35 -3.34 2.00 10.62
CA THR A 35 -1.92 2.27 10.33
C THR A 35 -1.68 3.76 10.04
N PRO A 36 -0.49 4.33 10.34
CA PRO A 36 -0.16 5.69 9.96
C PRO A 36 -0.18 5.91 8.44
N LEU A 37 -0.51 7.13 8.01
CA LEU A 37 -0.54 7.50 6.58
C LEU A 37 0.79 7.21 5.86
N ALA A 38 1.92 7.39 6.55
CA ALA A 38 3.24 7.10 6.01
C ALA A 38 3.39 5.63 5.55
N VAL A 39 2.78 4.69 6.26
CA VAL A 39 2.80 3.27 5.89
C VAL A 39 1.98 3.04 4.61
N LEU A 40 0.79 3.64 4.52
CA LEU A 40 -0.06 3.55 3.31
C LEU A 40 0.63 4.14 2.08
N GLN A 41 1.34 5.27 2.25
CA GLN A 41 2.11 5.89 1.17
C GLN A 41 3.24 4.98 0.66
N ALA A 42 3.96 4.32 1.58
CA ALA A 42 5.01 3.37 1.20
C ALA A 42 4.45 2.13 0.48
N GLN A 43 3.33 1.59 0.97
CA GLN A 43 2.70 0.39 0.41
C GLN A 43 2.21 0.60 -1.04
N GLY A 44 1.69 1.78 -1.36
CA GLY A 44 1.22 2.14 -2.72
C GLY A 44 2.29 2.72 -3.65
N SER A 45 3.57 2.51 -3.34
CA SER A 45 4.68 3.16 -4.05
C SER A 45 5.22 2.34 -5.24
N VAL A 46 6.18 2.93 -5.96
CA VAL A 46 6.89 2.30 -7.09
C VAL A 46 7.62 1.00 -6.72
N MET A 47 7.82 0.75 -5.42
CA MET A 47 8.44 -0.48 -4.92
C MET A 47 7.68 -1.74 -5.37
N THR A 48 6.36 -1.63 -5.59
CA THR A 48 5.53 -2.74 -6.10
C THR A 48 5.95 -3.25 -7.48
N ASN A 49 6.66 -2.42 -8.27
CA ASN A 49 7.11 -2.79 -9.61
C ASN A 49 8.38 -3.65 -9.56
N LYS A 50 9.10 -3.64 -8.43
CA LYS A 50 10.46 -4.15 -8.39
C LYS A 50 10.51 -5.60 -7.93
N TYR A 51 11.09 -6.45 -8.76
CA TYR A 51 11.46 -7.81 -8.42
C TYR A 51 12.88 -7.84 -7.86
N ALA A 52 13.06 -8.32 -6.62
CA ALA A 52 14.33 -8.22 -5.88
C ALA A 52 14.64 -9.49 -5.07
N GLU A 53 14.59 -10.66 -5.72
CA GLU A 53 14.95 -11.92 -5.05
C GLU A 53 16.41 -11.94 -4.57
N GLY A 54 16.65 -12.69 -3.49
CA GLY A 54 17.93 -12.76 -2.80
C GLY A 54 18.00 -11.82 -1.60
N TYR A 55 19.22 -11.55 -1.14
CA TYR A 55 19.49 -10.65 -0.02
C TYR A 55 20.14 -9.35 -0.51
N PRO A 56 20.12 -8.26 0.28
CA PRO A 56 20.87 -7.05 -0.05
C PRO A 56 22.34 -7.37 -0.39
N GLY A 57 22.84 -6.81 -1.49
CA GLY A 57 24.17 -7.10 -2.05
C GLY A 57 24.36 -8.51 -2.62
N ARG A 58 23.32 -9.36 -2.60
CA ARG A 58 23.30 -10.74 -3.13
C ARG A 58 21.97 -11.00 -3.84
N ARG A 59 21.65 -10.15 -4.81
CA ARG A 59 20.42 -10.23 -5.60
C ARG A 59 20.60 -11.12 -6.83
N TRP A 60 19.51 -11.74 -7.25
CA TRP A 60 19.45 -12.53 -8.48
C TRP A 60 19.21 -11.65 -9.72
N TYR A 61 18.75 -10.41 -9.49
CA TYR A 61 18.38 -9.45 -10.52
C TYR A 61 19.06 -8.10 -10.28
N ASP A 62 19.38 -7.40 -11.36
CA ASP A 62 20.00 -6.07 -11.33
C ASP A 62 19.04 -4.96 -10.87
N GLY A 63 19.57 -3.77 -10.59
CA GLY A 63 18.80 -2.55 -10.34
C GLY A 63 18.07 -2.53 -8.99
N CYS A 64 18.69 -3.08 -7.94
CA CYS A 64 18.13 -3.17 -6.59
C CYS A 64 18.74 -2.15 -5.61
N GLU A 65 19.45 -1.14 -6.10
CA GLU A 65 20.27 -0.22 -5.31
C GLU A 65 19.47 0.47 -4.20
N TYR A 66 18.24 0.86 -4.49
CA TYR A 66 17.35 1.52 -3.52
C TYR A 66 16.49 0.54 -2.72
N VAL A 67 16.26 -0.67 -3.22
CA VAL A 67 15.59 -1.73 -2.43
C VAL A 67 16.51 -2.25 -1.34
N ASP A 68 17.82 -2.25 -1.59
CA ASP A 68 18.82 -2.69 -0.61
C ASP A 68 19.03 -1.69 0.53
N VAL A 69 18.49 -0.47 0.43
CA VAL A 69 18.54 0.55 1.50
C VAL A 69 17.49 0.31 2.58
N VAL A 70 16.37 -0.34 2.25
CA VAL A 70 15.20 -0.53 3.12
C VAL A 70 15.09 -1.93 3.70
#